data_AF-A0A916MEF4-F1
#
_entry.id   AF-A0A916MEF4-F1
#
_cell.length_a   1.000
_cell.length_b   1.000
_cell.length_c   1.000
_cell.angle_alpha   90.00
_cell.angle_beta   90.00
_cell.angle_gamma   90.00
#
_symmetry.space_group_name_H-M   'P 1'
#
loop_
_entity.id
_entity.type
_entity.pdbx_description
1 polymer ?
#
loop_
_entity_poly.entity_id
_entity_poly.type
_entity_poly.pdbx_seq_one_letter_code
_entity_poly.pdbx_strand_id
1 'polypeptide(L)'
;MKCSVVIPVYRSEHTLDFLIERLGAALPSLAAEYEVVLVNDGSPDNSWGAIERLARQNSWVRGINLMRNYGQHNATLCGIRAARYEVIFVMDDDLQNPPEEMPKLLAKLNEGYDVVYGVARKRQQAWYKSLVSAFLKRAIAYIMGQQAVRDIGAFKAFRADLRKSFDSFNGPDVLVDVLLSWGTNRFASVTVDEAPRTVGKSNYNLVKLIKVFLLVLTSYTTVPLRFASILGFLFTLFGFFVLLYVLVTYFTAGSVEGFPFLSSIVAIFSGAQLFALGIIGEYLARLFDRSSGRKTYTISATTDGESR
;
A
#
# COMPACT_ATOMS: atom_id res chain seq x y z
N MET A 1 15.45 24.77 -5.25
CA MET A 1 14.54 23.70 -4.79
C MET A 1 14.95 23.27 -3.40
N LYS A 2 13.98 22.92 -2.55
CA LYS A 2 14.20 22.27 -1.26
C LYS A 2 13.59 20.87 -1.23
N CYS A 3 14.24 19.87 -0.65
CA CYS A 3 13.67 18.52 -0.60
C CYS A 3 13.87 17.77 0.71
N SER A 4 12.87 16.98 1.08
CA SER A 4 12.95 16.04 2.21
C SER A 4 13.04 14.62 1.67
N VAL A 5 13.98 13.82 2.18
CA VAL A 5 14.06 12.39 1.89
C VAL A 5 13.54 11.63 3.09
N VAL A 6 12.49 10.84 2.91
CA VAL A 6 11.86 10.04 3.95
C VAL A 6 12.26 8.58 3.77
N ILE A 7 12.80 7.98 4.83
CA ILE A 7 13.32 6.61 4.81
C ILE A 7 12.73 5.87 6.00
N PRO A 8 11.78 4.93 5.79
CA PRO A 8 11.37 4.02 6.84
C PRO A 8 12.52 3.05 7.13
N VAL A 9 12.81 2.84 8.41
CA VAL A 9 13.95 2.04 8.88
C VAL A 9 13.45 0.84 9.67
N TYR A 10 13.86 -0.36 9.27
CA TYR A 10 13.62 -1.58 10.06
C TYR A 10 14.75 -2.60 9.93
N ARG A 11 15.48 -2.84 11.03
CA ARG A 11 16.62 -3.77 11.09
C ARG A 11 17.79 -3.39 10.17
N SER A 12 18.20 -2.13 10.21
CA SER A 12 19.13 -1.55 9.24
C SER A 12 20.32 -0.85 9.89
N GLU A 13 20.67 -1.26 11.12
CA GLU A 13 21.82 -0.73 11.87
C GLU A 13 23.10 -0.63 11.01
N HIS A 14 23.36 -1.62 10.16
CA HIS A 14 24.59 -1.70 9.36
C HIS A 14 24.50 -1.05 7.97
N THR A 15 23.31 -0.67 7.48
CA THR A 15 23.15 -0.07 6.14
C THR A 15 23.03 1.45 6.19
N LEU A 16 22.57 2.00 7.32
CA LEU A 16 22.30 3.43 7.47
C LEU A 16 23.53 4.32 7.25
N ASP A 17 24.71 3.92 7.74
CA ASP A 17 25.93 4.72 7.56
C ASP A 17 26.27 4.91 6.09
N PHE A 18 26.26 3.83 5.31
CA PHE A 18 26.52 3.86 3.87
C PHE A 18 25.45 4.67 3.11
N LEU A 19 24.19 4.56 3.54
CA LEU A 19 23.10 5.29 2.91
C LEU A 19 23.23 6.80 3.13
N ILE A 20 23.53 7.20 4.38
CA ILE A 20 23.73 8.61 4.72
C ILE A 20 24.98 9.17 4.04
N GLU A 21 26.06 8.41 3.94
CA GLU A 21 27.26 8.84 3.19
C GLU A 21 26.92 9.15 1.71
N ARG A 22 26.20 8.24 1.05
CA ARG A 22 25.78 8.44 -0.36
C ARG A 22 24.80 9.59 -0.52
N LEU A 23 23.85 9.75 0.41
CA LEU A 23 22.94 10.90 0.42
C LEU A 23 23.71 12.21 0.63
N GLY A 24 24.71 12.21 1.50
CA GLY A 24 25.59 13.36 1.73
C GLY A 24 26.37 13.78 0.49
N ALA A 25 26.73 12.83 -0.39
CA ALA A 25 27.35 13.12 -1.68
C ALA A 25 26.34 13.60 -2.74
N ALA A 26 25.14 13.02 -2.79
CA ALA A 26 24.15 13.30 -3.84
C ALA A 26 23.35 14.59 -3.60
N LEU A 27 22.88 14.83 -2.37
CA LEU A 27 21.93 15.91 -2.04
C LEU A 27 22.46 17.34 -2.29
N PRO A 28 23.73 17.68 -2.01
CA PRO A 28 24.25 19.03 -2.23
C PRO A 28 24.17 19.48 -3.69
N SER A 29 24.25 18.55 -4.64
CA SER A 29 24.11 18.83 -6.07
C SER A 29 22.66 18.91 -6.54
N LEU A 30 21.72 18.35 -5.77
CA LEU A 30 20.31 18.22 -6.12
C LEU A 30 19.46 19.39 -5.62
N ALA A 31 19.71 19.87 -4.40
CA ALA A 31 18.87 20.86 -3.73
C ALA A 31 19.69 21.87 -2.92
N ALA A 32 19.19 23.11 -2.82
CA ALA A 32 19.84 24.16 -2.04
C ALA A 32 19.65 23.96 -0.53
N GLU A 33 18.51 23.41 -0.12
CA GLU A 33 18.22 22.98 1.25
C GLU A 33 17.64 21.57 1.20
N TYR A 34 18.10 20.71 2.10
CA TYR A 34 17.67 19.33 2.16
C TYR A 34 17.62 18.82 3.59
N GLU A 35 16.80 17.80 3.80
CA GLU A 35 16.80 17.01 5.02
C GLU A 35 16.57 15.53 4.70
N VAL A 36 17.02 14.67 5.60
CA VAL A 36 16.70 13.25 5.61
C VAL A 36 15.99 12.92 6.91
N VAL A 37 14.78 12.34 6.78
CA VAL A 37 13.93 11.91 7.88
C VAL A 37 13.95 10.39 7.95
N LEU A 38 14.71 9.86 8.91
CA LEU A 38 14.80 8.43 9.21
C LEU A 38 13.71 8.07 10.22
N VAL A 39 12.80 7.15 9.86
CA VAL A 39 11.70 6.73 10.74
C VAL A 39 11.90 5.29 11.18
N ASN A 40 12.35 5.08 12.43
CA ASN A 40 12.53 3.75 13.00
C ASN A 40 11.18 3.08 13.31
N ASP A 41 10.85 2.01 12.59
CA ASP A 41 9.61 1.24 12.72
C ASP A 41 9.70 0.19 13.83
N GLY A 42 10.10 0.61 15.03
CA GLY A 42 10.25 -0.26 16.20
C GLY A 42 11.23 -1.42 15.95
N SER A 43 12.41 -1.11 15.40
CA SER A 43 13.43 -2.12 15.12
C SER A 43 13.88 -2.85 16.40
N PRO A 44 14.12 -4.18 16.32
CA PRO A 44 14.65 -4.96 17.44
C PRO A 44 16.18 -4.89 17.59
N ASP A 45 16.89 -4.33 16.61
CA ASP A 45 18.34 -4.09 16.64
C ASP A 45 18.65 -2.65 17.08
N ASN A 46 19.92 -2.23 17.04
CA ASN A 46 20.32 -0.90 17.46
C ASN A 46 20.18 0.17 16.35
N SER A 47 19.21 0.00 15.43
CA SER A 47 18.92 0.98 14.37
C SER A 47 18.61 2.37 14.92
N TRP A 48 17.92 2.48 16.07
CA TRP A 48 17.66 3.78 16.70
C TRP A 48 18.94 4.46 17.18
N GLY A 49 19.85 3.73 17.83
CA GLY A 49 21.14 4.29 18.25
C GLY A 49 22.00 4.75 17.06
N ALA A 50 21.95 4.03 15.94
CA ALA A 50 22.58 4.47 14.70
C ALA A 50 21.96 5.78 14.17
N ILE A 51 20.64 5.91 14.16
CA ILE A 51 19.93 7.13 13.77
C ILE A 51 20.32 8.32 14.67
N GLU A 52 20.36 8.14 16.00
CA GLU A 52 20.76 9.19 16.94
C GLU A 52 22.19 9.67 16.68
N ARG A 53 23.12 8.74 16.44
CA ARG A 53 24.50 9.08 16.09
C ARG A 53 24.57 9.87 14.78
N LEU A 54 23.88 9.40 13.74
CA LEU A 54 23.86 10.04 12.43
C LEU A 54 23.26 11.44 12.47
N ALA A 55 22.19 11.64 13.25
CA ALA A 55 21.57 12.95 13.47
C ALA A 55 22.49 13.92 14.24
N ARG A 56 23.31 13.44 15.16
CA ARG A 56 24.33 14.28 15.84
C ARG A 56 25.48 14.68 14.92
N GLN A 57 25.86 13.81 14.00
CA GLN A 57 26.95 14.04 13.06
C GLN A 57 26.55 14.92 11.87
N ASN A 58 25.26 14.92 11.51
CA ASN A 58 24.75 15.58 10.31
C ASN A 58 23.51 16.41 10.66
N SER A 59 23.62 17.74 10.61
CA SER A 59 22.51 18.66 10.93
C SER A 59 21.30 18.55 9.99
N TRP A 60 21.48 17.96 8.82
CA TRP A 60 20.44 17.70 7.82
C TRP A 60 19.77 16.32 8.02
N VAL A 61 20.17 15.53 9.01
CA VAL A 61 19.55 14.23 9.35
C VAL A 61 18.68 14.37 10.59
N ARG A 62 17.47 13.84 10.53
CA ARG A 62 16.50 13.79 11.63
C ARG A 62 15.97 12.37 11.80
N GLY A 63 15.76 11.97 13.04
CA GLY A 63 15.24 10.66 13.42
C GLY A 63 13.90 10.75 14.13
N ILE A 64 12.98 9.86 13.79
CA ILE A 64 11.71 9.64 14.50
C ILE A 64 11.65 8.17 14.91
N ASN A 65 11.47 7.91 16.20
CA ASN A 65 11.32 6.57 16.74
C ASN A 65 9.84 6.25 16.95
N LEU A 66 9.33 5.17 16.38
CA LEU A 66 7.98 4.69 16.69
C LEU A 66 7.99 3.78 17.92
N MET A 67 6.92 3.82 18.71
CA MET A 67 6.78 3.03 19.96
C MET A 67 6.83 1.51 19.75
N ARG A 68 6.55 1.03 18.54
CA ARG A 68 6.60 -0.38 18.13
C ARG A 68 6.64 -0.46 16.60
N ASN A 69 6.70 -1.68 16.07
CA ASN A 69 6.50 -1.91 14.65
C ASN A 69 5.03 -1.69 14.24
N TYR A 70 4.80 -0.72 13.36
CA TYR A 70 3.50 -0.44 12.73
C TYR A 70 3.50 -0.83 11.25
N GLY A 71 4.66 -1.09 10.65
CA GLY A 71 4.82 -1.47 9.26
C GLY A 71 5.33 -0.31 8.40
N GLN A 72 6.04 -0.66 7.32
CA GLN A 72 6.74 0.27 6.43
C GLN A 72 5.88 1.44 5.95
N HIS A 73 4.63 1.22 5.53
CA HIS A 73 3.76 2.30 5.06
C HIS A 73 3.33 3.25 6.17
N ASN A 74 3.15 2.77 7.40
CA ASN A 74 2.82 3.61 8.56
C ASN A 74 4.02 4.48 8.95
N ALA A 75 5.23 3.90 8.97
CA ALA A 75 6.48 4.64 9.17
C ALA A 75 6.73 5.67 8.06
N THR A 76 6.48 5.29 6.80
CA THR A 76 6.59 6.20 5.66
C THR A 76 5.62 7.38 5.81
N LEU A 77 4.36 7.14 6.16
CA LEU A 77 3.38 8.21 6.37
C LEU A 77 3.78 9.14 7.52
N CYS A 78 4.35 8.61 8.61
CA CYS A 78 4.91 9.41 9.69
C CYS A 78 5.99 10.37 9.18
N GLY A 79 6.94 9.86 8.39
CA GLY A 79 8.00 10.69 7.81
C GLY A 79 7.47 11.72 6.81
N ILE A 80 6.49 11.36 5.96
CA ILE A 80 5.84 12.28 5.02
C ILE A 80 5.17 13.45 5.76
N ARG A 81 4.51 13.17 6.89
CA ARG A 81 3.89 14.20 7.74
C ARG A 81 4.92 15.09 8.42
N ALA A 82 6.08 14.55 8.78
CA ALA A 82 7.16 15.29 9.45
C ALA A 82 8.12 16.03 8.49
N ALA A 83 8.04 15.77 7.19
CA ALA A 83 8.84 16.43 6.16
C ALA A 83 8.53 17.94 6.09
N ARG A 84 9.58 18.77 5.92
CA ARG A 84 9.50 20.23 5.97
C ARG A 84 9.49 20.89 4.59
N TYR A 85 10.02 20.23 3.57
CA TYR A 85 10.27 20.85 2.27
C TYR A 85 9.23 20.49 1.20
N GLU A 86 9.30 21.21 0.07
CA GLU A 86 8.32 21.21 -1.03
C GLU A 86 8.29 19.94 -1.89
N VAL A 87 9.41 19.23 -1.97
CA VAL A 87 9.51 17.94 -2.67
C VAL A 87 9.87 16.86 -1.66
N ILE A 88 9.09 15.78 -1.65
CA ILE A 88 9.33 14.63 -0.78
C ILE A 88 9.79 13.46 -1.65
N PHE A 89 10.98 12.96 -1.36
CA PHE A 89 11.45 11.67 -1.84
C PHE A 89 11.17 10.62 -0.79
N VAL A 90 10.75 9.43 -1.21
CA VAL A 90 10.69 8.24 -0.34
C VAL A 90 11.61 7.20 -0.94
N MET A 91 12.40 6.55 -0.10
CA MET A 91 13.28 5.44 -0.50
C MET A 91 13.46 4.45 0.65
N ASP A 92 13.88 3.23 0.33
CA ASP A 92 14.18 2.18 1.31
C ASP A 92 15.61 2.32 1.87
N ASP A 93 15.84 1.66 3.01
CA ASP A 93 17.11 1.62 3.76
C ASP A 93 18.09 0.52 3.31
N ASP A 94 17.75 -0.24 2.26
CA ASP A 94 18.47 -1.44 1.81
C ASP A 94 19.52 -1.21 0.70
N LEU A 95 19.81 0.06 0.39
CA LEU A 95 20.78 0.51 -0.62
C LEU A 95 20.47 0.10 -2.07
N GLN A 96 19.34 -0.55 -2.35
CA GLN A 96 18.96 -0.92 -3.73
C GLN A 96 18.64 0.30 -4.59
N ASN A 97 18.10 1.35 -3.97
CA ASN A 97 17.72 2.60 -4.63
C ASN A 97 18.86 3.61 -4.47
N PRO A 98 19.75 3.76 -5.46
CA PRO A 98 20.83 4.74 -5.42
C PRO A 98 20.29 6.19 -5.32
N PRO A 99 20.72 7.00 -4.32
CA PRO A 99 20.39 8.43 -4.26
C PRO A 99 20.77 9.21 -5.53
N GLU A 100 21.76 8.73 -6.29
CA GLU A 100 22.25 9.33 -7.52
C GLU A 100 21.21 9.32 -8.65
N GLU A 101 20.13 8.53 -8.51
CA GLU A 101 19.01 8.48 -9.45
C GLU A 101 17.91 9.49 -9.13
N MET A 102 17.93 10.14 -7.96
CA MET A 102 16.97 11.19 -7.57
C MET A 102 16.83 12.34 -8.59
N PRO A 103 17.90 12.83 -9.26
CA PRO A 103 17.79 13.84 -10.31
C PRO A 103 16.84 13.44 -11.45
N LYS A 104 16.76 12.15 -11.81
CA LYS A 104 15.87 11.67 -12.88
C LYS A 104 14.39 11.81 -12.49
N LEU A 105 14.06 11.49 -11.23
CA LEU A 105 12.70 11.66 -10.70
C LEU A 105 12.33 13.14 -10.64
N LEU A 106 13.26 13.99 -10.22
CA LEU A 106 13.03 15.42 -10.15
C LEU A 106 12.82 16.05 -11.53
N ALA A 107 13.64 15.68 -12.51
CA ALA A 107 13.47 16.15 -13.88
C ALA A 107 12.07 15.84 -14.40
N LYS A 108 11.56 14.63 -14.11
CA LYS A 108 10.20 14.23 -14.49
C LYS A 108 9.12 14.99 -13.72
N LEU A 109 9.31 15.27 -12.43
CA LEU A 109 8.38 16.12 -11.67
C LEU A 109 8.26 17.52 -12.27
N ASN A 110 9.38 18.07 -12.77
CA ASN A 110 9.42 19.39 -13.40
C ASN A 110 8.69 19.46 -14.76
N GLU A 111 8.38 18.33 -15.40
CA GLU A 111 7.52 18.27 -16.59
C GLU A 111 6.03 18.52 -16.29
N GLY A 112 5.65 18.70 -15.02
CA GLY A 112 4.28 19.00 -14.60
C GLY A 112 3.53 17.82 -13.97
N TYR A 113 4.22 16.73 -13.68
CA TYR A 113 3.70 15.61 -12.88
C TYR A 113 3.75 15.93 -11.38
N ASP A 114 2.84 15.30 -10.62
CA ASP A 114 2.74 15.48 -9.17
C ASP A 114 3.41 14.36 -8.38
N VAL A 115 3.45 13.16 -8.96
CA VAL A 115 4.07 11.96 -8.38
C VAL A 115 4.86 11.24 -9.47
N VAL A 116 6.11 10.90 -9.16
CA VAL A 116 7.00 10.15 -10.05
C VAL A 116 7.56 8.93 -9.33
N TYR A 117 7.42 7.77 -9.96
CA TYR A 117 8.00 6.52 -9.48
C TYR A 117 9.32 6.20 -10.18
N GLY A 118 10.33 5.79 -9.40
CA GLY A 118 11.53 5.17 -9.90
C GLY A 118 11.28 3.68 -10.14
N VAL A 119 11.41 3.24 -11.39
CA VAL A 119 11.15 1.87 -11.79
C VAL A 119 12.45 1.21 -12.20
N ALA A 120 12.79 0.09 -11.57
CA ALA A 120 13.95 -0.72 -11.94
C ALA A 120 14.01 -0.96 -13.45
N ARG A 121 15.18 -0.70 -14.05
CA ARG A 121 15.48 -1.19 -15.40
C ARG A 121 15.37 -2.72 -15.38
N LYS A 122 14.32 -3.26 -15.99
CA LYS A 122 14.04 -4.70 -15.98
C LYS A 122 15.29 -5.50 -16.40
N ARG A 123 15.94 -6.16 -15.44
CA ARG A 123 16.69 -7.38 -15.73
C ARG A 123 15.67 -8.41 -16.19
N GLN A 124 15.90 -9.05 -17.34
CA GLN A 124 15.06 -10.11 -17.88
C GLN A 124 14.77 -11.17 -16.79
N GLN A 125 13.64 -11.05 -16.10
CA GLN A 125 13.12 -12.10 -15.26
C GLN A 125 12.05 -12.83 -16.06
N ALA A 126 12.38 -14.07 -16.44
CA ALA A 126 11.49 -15.20 -16.59
C ALA A 126 10.08 -14.87 -17.10
N TRP A 127 9.88 -15.06 -18.40
CA TRP A 127 8.61 -14.95 -19.13
C TRP A 127 7.51 -15.90 -18.59
N TYR A 128 7.85 -16.84 -17.71
CA TYR A 128 6.93 -17.65 -16.91
C TYR A 128 6.49 -16.92 -15.62
N LYS A 129 5.71 -15.84 -15.78
CA LYS A 129 4.83 -15.36 -14.70
C LYS A 129 3.49 -16.06 -14.84
N SER A 130 3.06 -16.76 -13.79
CA SER A 130 1.70 -17.29 -13.66
C SER A 130 0.70 -16.20 -14.05
N LEU A 131 -0.20 -16.50 -14.99
CA LEU A 131 -1.28 -15.60 -15.44
C LEU A 131 -2.03 -14.97 -14.25
N VAL A 132 -2.16 -15.72 -13.15
CA VAL A 132 -2.74 -15.28 -11.87
C VAL A 132 -1.98 -14.09 -11.30
N SER A 133 -0.65 -14.12 -11.28
CA SER A 133 0.16 -13.01 -10.76
C SER A 133 0.05 -11.75 -11.63
N ALA A 134 -0.06 -11.91 -12.96
CA ALA A 134 -0.27 -10.79 -13.87
C ALA A 134 -1.66 -10.17 -13.69
N PHE A 135 -2.70 -11.01 -13.53
CA PHE A 135 -4.06 -10.58 -13.27
C PHE A 135 -4.17 -9.86 -11.92
N LEU A 136 -3.69 -10.45 -10.82
CA LEU A 136 -3.75 -9.85 -9.49
C LEU A 136 -3.08 -8.47 -9.47
N LYS A 137 -1.89 -8.36 -10.08
CA LYS A 137 -1.20 -7.06 -10.20
C LYS A 137 -2.02 -6.03 -10.99
N ARG A 138 -2.63 -6.44 -12.10
CA ARG A 138 -3.47 -5.55 -12.91
C ARG A 138 -4.78 -5.16 -12.21
N ALA A 139 -5.36 -6.07 -11.42
CA ALA A 139 -6.55 -5.79 -10.63
C ALA A 139 -6.24 -4.80 -9.50
N ILE A 140 -5.15 -5.00 -8.77
CA ILE A 140 -4.64 -4.02 -7.78
C ILE A 140 -4.41 -2.67 -8.47
N ALA A 141 -3.80 -2.68 -9.67
CA ALA A 141 -3.56 -1.48 -10.47
C ALA A 141 -4.82 -0.65 -10.71
N TYR A 142 -5.83 -1.34 -11.20
CA TYR A 142 -7.11 -0.75 -11.51
C TYR A 142 -7.80 -0.20 -10.26
N ILE A 143 -7.82 -0.97 -9.16
CA ILE A 143 -8.47 -0.57 -7.90
C ILE A 143 -7.78 0.65 -7.30
N MET A 144 -6.45 0.73 -7.38
CA MET A 144 -5.69 1.86 -6.84
C MET A 144 -5.75 3.12 -7.73
N GLY A 145 -6.47 3.07 -8.87
CA GLY A 145 -6.52 4.17 -9.84
C GLY A 145 -5.20 4.39 -10.57
N GLN A 146 -4.31 3.39 -10.55
CA GLN A 146 -2.92 3.52 -10.93
C GLN A 146 -2.60 2.57 -12.07
N GLN A 147 -2.47 3.09 -13.29
CA GLN A 147 -1.83 2.32 -14.38
C GLN A 147 -0.36 1.98 -14.04
N ALA A 148 0.23 2.68 -13.06
CA ALA A 148 1.61 2.54 -12.58
C ALA A 148 1.84 1.39 -11.57
N VAL A 149 0.83 0.64 -11.12
CA VAL A 149 1.02 -0.50 -10.17
C VAL A 149 1.84 -1.64 -10.75
N ARG A 150 2.06 -1.68 -12.07
CA ARG A 150 3.04 -2.61 -12.62
C ARG A 150 4.42 -2.43 -11.99
N ASP A 151 4.70 -1.22 -11.50
CA ASP A 151 6.01 -0.78 -11.07
C ASP A 151 5.95 0.13 -9.81
N ILE A 152 5.08 -0.14 -8.83
CA ILE A 152 5.19 0.50 -7.48
C ILE A 152 6.53 0.07 -6.88
N GLY A 153 7.50 0.98 -6.96
CA GLY A 153 8.74 0.93 -6.19
C GLY A 153 8.58 1.72 -4.90
N ALA A 154 9.39 1.38 -3.90
CA ALA A 154 9.55 2.23 -2.72
C ALA A 154 10.14 3.59 -3.11
N PHE A 155 10.95 3.64 -4.18
CA PHE A 155 11.57 4.85 -4.67
C PHE A 155 10.58 5.72 -5.46
N LYS A 156 10.23 6.88 -4.88
CA LYS A 156 9.29 7.83 -5.48
C LYS A 156 9.61 9.26 -5.04
N ALA A 157 9.17 10.21 -5.84
CA ALA A 157 9.25 11.63 -5.55
C ALA A 157 7.89 12.27 -5.80
N PHE A 158 7.45 13.18 -4.94
CA PHE A 158 6.18 13.87 -5.12
C PHE A 158 6.16 15.25 -4.45
N ARG A 159 5.20 16.08 -4.84
CA ARG A 159 5.00 17.42 -4.27
C ARG A 159 4.39 17.33 -2.87
N ALA A 160 5.01 18.01 -1.90
CA ALA A 160 4.61 17.95 -0.50
C ALA A 160 3.16 18.40 -0.27
N ASP A 161 2.62 19.29 -1.12
CA ASP A 161 1.22 19.73 -1.05
C ASP A 161 0.21 18.57 -1.14
N LEU A 162 0.56 17.46 -1.78
CA LEU A 162 -0.31 16.28 -1.85
C LEU A 162 -0.65 15.71 -0.47
N ARG A 163 0.22 15.92 0.53
CA ARG A 163 -0.02 15.45 1.91
C ARG A 163 -1.30 16.02 2.53
N LYS A 164 -1.72 17.22 2.10
CA LYS A 164 -2.96 17.86 2.57
C LYS A 164 -4.19 16.98 2.29
N SER A 165 -4.15 16.16 1.24
CA SER A 165 -5.24 15.27 0.84
C SER A 165 -5.46 14.10 1.82
N PHE A 166 -4.47 13.79 2.66
CA PHE A 166 -4.50 12.67 3.60
C PHE A 166 -3.96 13.03 4.99
N ASP A 167 -3.94 14.32 5.32
CA ASP A 167 -3.47 14.80 6.62
C ASP A 167 -4.35 14.28 7.76
N SER A 168 -5.67 14.29 7.56
CA SER A 168 -6.67 13.78 8.50
C SER A 168 -6.82 12.26 8.51
N PHE A 169 -6.06 11.52 7.67
CA PHE A 169 -6.19 10.07 7.60
C PHE A 169 -5.77 9.41 8.91
N ASN A 170 -6.70 8.71 9.55
CA ASN A 170 -6.45 7.90 10.74
C ASN A 170 -6.94 6.48 10.47
N GLY A 171 -6.03 5.51 10.57
CA GLY A 171 -6.34 4.10 10.36
C GLY A 171 -5.10 3.23 10.42
N PRO A 172 -5.22 1.95 10.81
CA PRO A 172 -4.08 1.06 10.99
C PRO A 172 -3.44 0.59 9.67
N ASP A 173 -4.24 0.49 8.60
CA ASP A 173 -3.82 -0.11 7.31
C ASP A 173 -3.53 0.95 6.24
N VAL A 174 -2.41 1.66 6.38
CA VAL A 174 -1.99 2.66 5.39
C VAL A 174 -1.42 2.01 4.14
N LEU A 175 -1.87 2.49 2.98
CA LEU A 175 -1.16 2.35 1.71
C LEU A 175 -0.88 3.74 1.16
N VAL A 176 0.37 4.20 1.29
CA VAL A 176 0.79 5.56 0.88
C VAL A 176 0.43 5.84 -0.58
N ASP A 177 0.58 4.86 -1.46
CA ASP A 177 0.25 5.02 -2.88
C ASP A 177 -1.24 5.28 -3.13
N VAL A 178 -2.13 4.70 -2.31
CA VAL A 178 -3.57 5.00 -2.40
C VAL A 178 -3.86 6.41 -1.87
N LEU A 179 -3.18 6.83 -0.80
CA LEU A 179 -3.34 8.18 -0.26
C LEU A 179 -2.89 9.25 -1.28
N LEU A 180 -1.80 8.99 -2.02
CA LEU A 180 -1.34 9.86 -3.09
C LEU A 180 -2.38 9.97 -4.24
N SER A 181 -3.09 8.89 -4.58
CA SER A 181 -4.12 8.92 -5.63
C SER A 181 -5.39 9.65 -5.24
N TRP A 182 -5.61 9.96 -3.96
CA TRP A 182 -6.68 10.86 -3.53
C TRP A 182 -6.37 12.32 -3.84
N GLY A 183 -5.09 12.69 -3.92
CA GLY A 183 -4.66 14.07 -4.14
C GLY A 183 -4.45 14.45 -5.61
N THR A 184 -4.17 13.48 -6.49
CA THR A 184 -3.84 13.76 -7.90
C THR A 184 -4.06 12.54 -8.79
N ASN A 185 -4.17 12.80 -10.10
CA ASN A 185 -4.11 11.80 -11.17
C ASN A 185 -2.84 11.94 -12.06
N ARG A 186 -1.95 12.91 -11.78
CA ARG A 186 -0.77 13.23 -12.61
C ARG A 186 0.45 12.42 -12.18
N PHE A 187 0.41 11.12 -12.47
CA PHE A 187 1.50 10.19 -12.19
C PHE A 187 2.42 10.00 -13.40
N ALA A 188 3.71 9.82 -13.14
CA ALA A 188 4.68 9.35 -14.13
C ALA A 188 5.63 8.31 -13.53
N SER A 189 6.38 7.65 -14.40
CA SER A 189 7.47 6.77 -14.01
C SER A 189 8.72 7.09 -14.81
N VAL A 190 9.87 6.85 -14.20
CA VAL A 190 11.19 6.96 -14.83
C VAL A 190 11.97 5.68 -14.55
N THR A 191 12.71 5.22 -15.56
CA THR A 191 13.57 4.05 -15.38
C THR A 191 14.83 4.43 -14.60
N VAL A 192 15.05 3.74 -13.49
CA VAL A 192 16.22 3.89 -12.63
C VAL A 192 17.08 2.63 -12.63
N ASP A 193 18.37 2.82 -12.42
CA ASP A 193 19.30 1.71 -12.23
C ASP A 193 19.25 1.28 -10.76
N GLU A 194 18.92 0.02 -10.47
CA GLU A 194 18.91 -0.53 -9.12
C GLU A 194 20.23 -1.26 -8.82
N ALA A 195 20.80 -1.01 -7.64
CA ALA A 195 21.92 -1.78 -7.16
C ALA A 195 21.47 -3.21 -6.83
N PRO A 196 22.28 -4.25 -7.11
CA PRO A 196 21.95 -5.60 -6.71
C PRO A 196 21.83 -5.68 -5.19
N ARG A 197 20.77 -6.36 -4.72
CA ARG A 197 20.56 -6.64 -3.29
C ARG A 197 21.81 -7.27 -2.69
N THR A 198 22.41 -6.61 -1.70
CA THR A 198 23.55 -7.15 -0.93
C THR A 198 23.11 -8.30 -0.01
N VAL A 199 21.83 -8.32 0.42
CA VAL A 199 21.28 -9.36 1.31
C VAL A 199 19.83 -9.73 0.92
N GLY A 200 19.55 -11.03 0.76
CA GLY A 200 18.20 -11.60 0.70
C GLY A 200 17.66 -11.94 -0.71
N LYS A 201 16.96 -13.08 -0.82
CA LYS A 201 16.22 -13.48 -2.04
C LYS A 201 14.81 -12.87 -2.02
N SER A 202 14.43 -12.14 -3.07
CA SER A 202 13.06 -11.64 -3.24
C SER A 202 12.11 -12.81 -3.51
N ASN A 203 11.50 -13.33 -2.45
CA ASN A 203 10.52 -14.41 -2.54
C ASN A 203 9.12 -13.79 -2.51
N TYR A 204 8.69 -13.22 -3.64
CA TYR A 204 7.29 -12.81 -3.81
C TYR A 204 6.42 -14.07 -3.87
N ASN A 205 6.03 -14.59 -2.70
CA ASN A 205 5.17 -15.75 -2.58
C ASN A 205 3.76 -15.38 -3.10
N LEU A 206 3.17 -16.23 -3.96
CA LEU A 206 1.81 -16.06 -4.49
C LEU A 206 0.78 -15.84 -3.37
N VAL A 207 0.97 -16.49 -2.21
CA VAL A 207 0.13 -16.30 -1.02
C VAL A 207 0.17 -14.85 -0.52
N LYS A 208 1.35 -14.23 -0.50
CA LYS A 208 1.50 -12.82 -0.09
C LYS A 208 0.79 -11.90 -1.08
N LEU A 209 0.87 -12.19 -2.39
CA LEU A 209 0.18 -11.42 -3.42
C LEU A 209 -1.35 -11.52 -3.31
N ILE A 210 -1.88 -12.71 -3.03
CA ILE A 210 -3.32 -12.92 -2.79
C ILE A 210 -3.77 -12.15 -1.55
N LYS A 211 -3.01 -12.21 -0.45
CA LYS A 211 -3.32 -11.43 0.77
C LYS A 211 -3.38 -9.93 0.50
N VAL A 212 -2.42 -9.39 -0.27
CA VAL A 212 -2.41 -7.96 -0.66
C VAL A 212 -3.61 -7.64 -1.54
N PHE A 213 -3.93 -8.49 -2.52
CA PHE A 213 -5.09 -8.29 -3.38
C PHE A 213 -6.39 -8.26 -2.56
N LEU A 214 -6.59 -9.22 -1.65
CA LEU A 214 -7.77 -9.24 -0.79
C LEU A 214 -7.82 -7.98 0.06
N LEU A 215 -6.74 -7.60 0.75
CA LEU A 215 -6.66 -6.37 1.54
C LEU A 215 -7.08 -5.13 0.73
N VAL A 216 -6.56 -4.98 -0.48
CA VAL A 216 -6.89 -3.86 -1.38
C VAL A 216 -8.35 -3.90 -1.79
N LEU A 217 -8.84 -5.08 -2.20
CA LEU A 217 -10.20 -5.30 -2.68
C LEU A 217 -11.25 -4.98 -1.61
N THR A 218 -10.97 -5.26 -0.35
CA THR A 218 -11.93 -5.09 0.74
C THR A 218 -11.78 -3.75 1.45
N SER A 219 -10.58 -3.13 1.42
CA SER A 219 -10.32 -1.88 2.15
C SER A 219 -10.58 -0.62 1.31
N TYR A 220 -10.52 -0.74 -0.02
CA TYR A 220 -10.55 0.41 -0.93
C TYR A 220 -11.60 0.32 -2.03
N THR A 221 -12.37 -0.77 -2.13
CA THR A 221 -13.48 -0.87 -3.08
C THR A 221 -14.70 -1.55 -2.47
N THR A 222 -15.88 -1.26 -3.04
CA THR A 222 -17.16 -1.90 -2.69
C THR A 222 -17.56 -2.98 -3.69
N VAL A 223 -16.67 -3.35 -4.61
CA VAL A 223 -16.96 -4.33 -5.68
C VAL A 223 -17.43 -5.69 -5.13
N PRO A 224 -16.77 -6.31 -4.12
CA PRO A 224 -17.27 -7.55 -3.51
C PRO A 224 -18.69 -7.45 -2.98
N LEU A 225 -19.02 -6.33 -2.32
CA LEU A 225 -20.36 -6.09 -1.78
C LEU A 225 -21.41 -5.95 -2.89
N ARG A 226 -21.07 -5.24 -3.96
CA ARG A 226 -21.93 -5.12 -5.16
C ARG A 226 -22.12 -6.47 -5.84
N PHE A 227 -21.06 -7.28 -5.95
CA PHE A 227 -21.13 -8.63 -6.50
C PHE A 227 -22.07 -9.52 -5.69
N ALA A 228 -21.94 -9.53 -4.35
CA ALA A 228 -22.84 -10.27 -3.47
C ALA A 228 -24.30 -9.81 -3.63
N SER A 229 -24.53 -8.51 -3.80
CA SER A 229 -25.87 -7.93 -4.00
C SER A 229 -26.48 -8.37 -5.34
N ILE A 230 -25.71 -8.32 -6.43
CA ILE A 230 -26.15 -8.78 -7.77
C ILE A 230 -26.43 -10.28 -7.75
N LEU A 231 -25.55 -11.07 -7.15
CA LEU A 231 -25.74 -12.52 -7.04
C LEU A 231 -27.00 -12.85 -6.22
N GLY A 232 -27.23 -12.13 -5.12
CA GLY A 232 -28.46 -12.25 -4.34
C GLY A 232 -29.71 -11.94 -5.17
N PHE A 233 -29.70 -10.84 -5.93
CA PHE A 233 -30.80 -10.49 -6.83
C PHE A 233 -31.07 -11.56 -7.90
N LEU A 234 -30.01 -12.11 -8.53
CA LEU A 234 -30.13 -13.20 -9.49
C LEU A 234 -30.72 -14.46 -8.87
N PHE A 235 -30.32 -14.81 -7.64
CA PHE A 235 -30.90 -15.94 -6.91
C PHE A 235 -32.36 -15.71 -6.51
N THR A 236 -32.74 -14.49 -6.15
CA THR A 236 -34.16 -14.15 -5.91
C THR A 236 -34.99 -14.33 -7.19
N LEU A 237 -34.49 -13.85 -8.33
CA LEU A 237 -35.17 -14.02 -9.62
C LEU A 237 -35.28 -15.49 -10.02
N PHE A 238 -34.21 -16.26 -9.85
CA PHE A 238 -34.22 -17.70 -10.07
C PHE A 238 -35.22 -18.41 -9.14
N GLY A 239 -35.23 -18.08 -7.85
CA GLY A 239 -36.19 -18.61 -6.87
C GLY A 239 -37.64 -18.30 -7.23
N PHE A 240 -37.91 -17.12 -7.79
CA PHE A 240 -39.24 -16.77 -8.30
C PHE A 240 -39.68 -17.67 -9.47
N PHE A 241 -38.79 -17.95 -10.42
CA PHE A 241 -39.08 -18.88 -11.53
C PHE A 241 -39.29 -20.31 -11.05
N VAL A 242 -38.50 -20.77 -10.08
CA VAL A 242 -38.69 -22.08 -9.45
C VAL A 242 -40.06 -22.15 -8.75
N LEU A 243 -40.43 -21.10 -8.02
CA LEU A 243 -41.75 -21.03 -7.38
C LEU A 243 -42.88 -21.10 -8.42
N LEU A 244 -42.77 -20.34 -9.52
CA LEU A 244 -43.76 -20.38 -10.60
C LEU A 244 -43.88 -21.78 -11.22
N TYR A 245 -42.74 -22.44 -11.48
CA TYR A 245 -42.71 -23.81 -11.98
C TYR A 245 -43.41 -24.79 -11.03
N VAL A 246 -43.13 -24.70 -9.72
CA VAL A 246 -43.75 -25.56 -8.71
C VAL A 246 -45.26 -25.33 -8.64
N LEU A 247 -45.71 -24.06 -8.66
CA LEU A 247 -47.14 -23.73 -8.64
C LEU A 247 -47.86 -24.27 -9.88
N VAL A 248 -47.32 -24.04 -11.09
CA VAL A 248 -47.91 -24.55 -12.33
C VAL A 248 -48.01 -26.07 -12.29
N THR A 249 -46.92 -26.76 -11.93
CA THR A 249 -46.89 -28.23 -11.85
C THR A 249 -47.87 -28.76 -10.81
N TYR A 250 -47.99 -28.10 -9.67
CA TYR A 250 -48.93 -28.46 -8.61
C TYR A 250 -50.38 -28.42 -9.10
N PHE A 251 -50.77 -27.37 -9.85
CA PHE A 251 -52.11 -27.22 -10.39
C PHE A 251 -52.40 -28.13 -11.60
N THR A 252 -51.40 -28.56 -12.38
CA THR A 252 -51.61 -29.39 -13.58
C THR A 252 -51.42 -30.90 -13.36
N ALA A 253 -50.47 -31.31 -12.53
CA ALA A 253 -49.97 -32.68 -12.46
C ALA A 253 -49.98 -33.30 -11.04
N GLY A 254 -50.37 -32.54 -10.00
CA GLY A 254 -50.38 -33.01 -8.62
C GLY A 254 -49.02 -32.84 -7.91
N SER A 255 -48.67 -33.75 -7.00
CA SER A 255 -47.46 -33.61 -6.15
C SER A 255 -46.18 -34.03 -6.86
N VAL A 256 -45.15 -33.18 -6.77
CA VAL A 256 -43.79 -33.47 -7.25
C VAL A 256 -42.97 -34.09 -6.12
N GLU A 257 -42.12 -35.09 -6.40
CA GLU A 257 -41.14 -35.60 -5.43
C GLU A 257 -40.15 -34.49 -5.05
N GLY A 258 -40.40 -33.87 -3.90
CA GLY A 258 -39.79 -32.59 -3.55
C GLY A 258 -38.49 -32.69 -2.76
N PHE A 259 -38.18 -33.82 -2.11
CA PHE A 259 -37.12 -33.81 -1.08
C PHE A 259 -35.70 -33.55 -1.62
N PRO A 260 -35.19 -34.26 -2.65
CA PRO A 260 -33.86 -33.97 -3.19
C PRO A 260 -33.76 -32.56 -3.78
N PHE A 261 -34.83 -32.08 -4.42
CA PHE A 261 -34.89 -30.75 -5.03
C PHE A 261 -34.92 -29.63 -3.96
N LEU A 262 -35.79 -29.77 -2.97
CA LEU A 262 -35.97 -28.80 -1.89
C LEU A 262 -34.74 -28.76 -0.97
N SER A 263 -34.17 -29.91 -0.62
CA SER A 263 -32.93 -29.97 0.17
C SER A 263 -31.74 -29.34 -0.57
N SER A 264 -31.61 -29.59 -1.88
CA SER A 264 -30.57 -28.97 -2.72
C SER A 264 -30.72 -27.45 -2.80
N ILE A 265 -31.95 -26.96 -3.04
CA ILE A 265 -32.23 -25.52 -3.08
C ILE A 265 -31.93 -24.88 -1.74
N VAL A 266 -32.46 -25.41 -0.63
CA VAL A 266 -32.22 -24.86 0.70
C VAL A 266 -30.72 -24.82 1.01
N ALA A 267 -29.97 -25.88 0.71
CA ALA A 267 -28.53 -25.91 0.91
C ALA A 267 -27.79 -24.84 0.08
N ILE A 268 -28.11 -24.70 -1.21
CA ILE A 268 -27.47 -23.71 -2.10
C ILE A 268 -27.78 -22.28 -1.64
N PHE A 269 -29.05 -21.96 -1.36
CA PHE A 269 -29.46 -20.63 -0.92
C PHE A 269 -28.87 -20.30 0.46
N SER A 270 -28.84 -21.25 1.39
CA SER A 270 -28.22 -21.07 2.71
C SER A 270 -26.72 -20.82 2.59
N GLY A 271 -26.02 -21.57 1.73
CA GLY A 271 -24.61 -21.35 1.44
C GLY A 271 -24.33 -19.97 0.85
N ALA A 272 -25.15 -19.54 -0.12
CA ALA A 272 -25.04 -18.21 -0.73
C ALA A 272 -25.30 -17.08 0.28
N GLN A 273 -26.28 -17.24 1.18
CA GLN A 273 -26.57 -16.29 2.25
C GLN A 273 -25.42 -16.19 3.25
N LEU A 274 -24.88 -17.31 3.72
CA LEU A 274 -23.72 -17.32 4.62
C LEU A 274 -22.49 -16.68 3.95
N PHE A 275 -22.29 -16.91 2.66
CA PHE A 275 -21.22 -16.26 1.90
C PHE A 275 -21.41 -14.74 1.81
N ALA A 276 -22.60 -14.27 1.49
CA ALA A 276 -22.92 -12.84 1.44
C ALA A 276 -22.76 -12.17 2.82
N LEU A 277 -23.21 -12.83 3.89
CA LEU A 277 -23.00 -12.39 5.27
C LEU A 277 -21.52 -12.34 5.63
N GLY A 278 -20.71 -13.31 5.17
CA GLY A 278 -19.26 -13.28 5.35
C GLY A 278 -18.61 -12.07 4.70
N ILE A 279 -19.02 -11.71 3.47
CA ILE A 279 -18.56 -10.48 2.80
C ILE A 279 -18.95 -9.26 3.65
N ILE A 280 -20.20 -9.14 4.07
CA ILE A 280 -20.66 -8.02 4.91
C ILE A 280 -19.87 -7.94 6.22
N GLY A 281 -19.63 -9.08 6.87
CA GLY A 281 -18.84 -9.17 8.10
C GLY A 281 -17.42 -8.64 7.94
N GLU A 282 -16.76 -8.93 6.81
CA GLU A 282 -15.42 -8.43 6.51
C GLU A 282 -15.40 -6.89 6.35
N TYR A 283 -16.44 -6.30 5.73
CA TYR A 283 -16.56 -4.85 5.66
C TYR A 283 -16.88 -4.23 7.02
N LEU A 284 -17.74 -4.88 7.80
CA LEU A 284 -18.11 -4.41 9.14
C LEU A 284 -16.90 -4.43 10.09
N ALA A 285 -16.06 -5.48 10.01
CA ALA A 285 -14.82 -5.56 10.76
C ALA A 285 -13.87 -4.40 10.44
N ARG A 286 -13.71 -4.04 9.16
CA ARG A 286 -12.91 -2.86 8.77
C ARG A 286 -13.51 -1.55 9.22
N LEU A 287 -14.84 -1.43 9.13
CA LEU A 287 -15.52 -0.23 9.61
C LEU A 287 -15.29 -0.06 11.12
N PHE A 288 -15.40 -1.15 11.88
CA PHE A 288 -15.11 -1.19 13.31
C PHE A 288 -13.66 -0.81 13.59
N ASP A 289 -12.68 -1.39 12.88
CA ASP A 289 -11.27 -1.04 13.06
C ASP A 289 -10.99 0.44 12.78
N ARG A 290 -11.64 1.02 11.76
CA ARG A 290 -11.53 2.46 11.45
C ARG A 290 -12.25 3.34 12.48
N SER A 291 -13.41 2.93 12.97
CA SER A 291 -14.16 3.68 14.00
C SER A 291 -13.57 3.55 15.40
N SER A 292 -12.76 2.52 15.65
CA SER A 292 -12.15 2.25 16.95
C SER A 292 -11.15 3.32 17.41
N GLY A 293 -10.82 4.31 16.56
CA GLY A 293 -9.91 5.39 16.89
C GLY A 293 -8.45 4.94 17.05
N ARG A 294 -8.10 3.74 16.54
CA ARG A 294 -6.71 3.27 16.53
C ARG A 294 -5.83 4.24 15.75
N LYS A 295 -4.86 4.82 16.44
CA LYS A 295 -3.84 5.69 15.83
C LYS A 295 -3.03 4.90 14.80
N THR A 296 -2.71 5.56 13.70
CA THR A 296 -1.88 5.03 12.62
C THR A 296 -0.49 4.62 13.11
N TYR A 297 0.11 5.44 13.97
CA TYR A 297 1.39 5.21 14.63
C TYR A 297 1.44 6.04 15.92
N THR A 298 2.39 5.71 16.80
CA THR A 298 2.72 6.52 17.98
C THR A 298 4.21 6.76 18.01
N ILE A 299 4.61 8.02 18.12
CA ILE A 299 6.01 8.44 18.23
C ILE A 299 6.46 8.24 19.68
N SER A 300 7.62 7.61 19.86
CA SER A 300 8.28 7.41 21.15
C SER A 300 9.27 8.53 21.46
N ALA A 301 10.09 8.87 20.46
CA ALA A 301 11.15 9.86 20.59
C ALA A 301 11.47 10.49 19.23
N THR A 302 12.06 11.67 19.24
CA THR A 302 12.58 12.36 18.07
C THR A 302 13.98 12.90 18.38
N THR A 303 14.85 13.00 17.38
CA THR A 303 16.22 13.50 17.58
C THR A 303 16.28 15.02 17.68
N ASP A 304 15.26 15.72 17.20
CA ASP A 304 15.14 17.18 17.21
C ASP A 304 14.41 17.72 18.44
N GLY A 305 14.04 16.86 19.40
CA GLY A 305 13.49 17.25 20.70
C GLY A 305 12.03 17.73 20.68
N GLU A 306 11.40 17.82 19.50
CA GLU A 306 9.97 18.09 19.38
C GLU A 306 9.18 16.78 19.42
N SER A 307 8.80 16.34 20.63
CA SER A 307 7.64 15.44 20.79
C SER A 307 6.39 16.30 20.83
N ARG A 308 5.71 16.50 19.69
CA ARG A 308 4.37 17.09 19.63
C ARG A 308 3.31 16.01 19.51
#